data_AF-A0A355VVL4-F1
#
_entry.id   AF-A0A355VVL4-F1
#
_cell.length_a   1.000
_cell.length_b   1.000
_cell.length_c   1.000
_cell.angle_alpha   90.00
_cell.angle_beta   90.00
_cell.angle_gamma   90.00
#
_symmetry.space_group_name_H-M   'P 1'
#
loop_
_entity.id
_entity.type
_entity.pdbx_description
1 polymer ?
#
loop_
_entity_poly.entity_id
_entity_poly.type
_entity_poly.pdbx_seq_one_letter_code
_entity_poly.pdbx_strand_id
1 'polypeptide(L)'
;MPLLFHFPGYESVAHSLKEHLSSCALGRATVRHFPDGESFVQLHTDVKGKDVILLCGLDQPDTKAMALLFFTKVAKELGAKSVGLVTPYLGYMRQDKKFHEGEAITSNLFAAFLSQHVDWLVTIDPHLHRHKTLEEIYTIPTKVLHAADTISAWIKENVDKPLIIGPDEESEQWVFDVAQKANAPFIVLTKKRHGDRDVEVSVPKMDSYKDHTPILVDDIISTARTMIETVSHLEKAGTKPPTCIGVHGVFAKGAYENLLKVGIKKVVTCNTIIHPSNAIDIVPLVAVGIRELSCCTG
;
A
#
# COMPACT_ATOMS: atom_id res chain seq x y z
N MET A 1 -20.64 19.53 4.16
CA MET A 1 -19.36 19.28 4.85
C MET A 1 -19.19 17.78 4.98
N PRO A 2 -18.17 17.17 4.34
CA PRO A 2 -17.91 15.75 4.44
C PRO A 2 -17.47 15.31 5.84
N LEU A 3 -17.66 14.03 6.14
CA LEU A 3 -17.25 13.40 7.41
C LEU A 3 -16.17 12.35 7.15
N LEU A 4 -15.01 12.51 7.78
CA LEU A 4 -13.92 11.54 7.77
C LEU A 4 -14.03 10.60 8.97
N PHE A 5 -14.26 9.32 8.70
CA PHE A 5 -14.20 8.23 9.67
C PHE A 5 -12.95 7.39 9.41
N HIS A 6 -12.52 6.63 10.40
CA HIS A 6 -11.41 5.70 10.26
C HIS A 6 -11.69 4.37 10.96
N PHE A 7 -11.04 3.31 10.50
CA PHE A 7 -10.98 2.03 11.20
C PHE A 7 -9.95 2.08 12.34
N PRO A 8 -10.06 1.19 13.34
CA PRO A 8 -9.08 1.09 14.42
C PRO A 8 -7.65 0.94 13.87
N GLY A 9 -6.71 1.66 14.47
CA GLY A 9 -5.30 1.67 14.06
C GLY A 9 -4.93 2.79 13.08
N TYR A 10 -5.91 3.47 12.47
CA TYR A 10 -5.68 4.59 11.54
C TYR A 10 -5.89 5.97 12.19
N GLU A 11 -5.93 6.06 13.53
CA GLU A 11 -6.19 7.30 14.27
C GLU A 11 -5.22 8.41 13.86
N SER A 12 -3.91 8.15 13.89
CA SER A 12 -2.88 9.15 13.58
C SER A 12 -2.98 9.66 12.13
N VAL A 13 -3.19 8.75 11.18
CA VAL A 13 -3.36 9.07 9.75
C VAL A 13 -4.64 9.87 9.53
N ALA A 14 -5.74 9.53 10.22
CA ALA A 14 -7.00 10.27 10.12
C ALA A 14 -6.87 11.71 10.65
N HIS A 15 -6.15 11.90 11.77
CA HIS A 15 -5.90 13.23 12.32
C HIS A 15 -5.06 14.09 11.36
N SER A 16 -3.94 13.54 10.84
CA SER A 16 -3.11 14.23 9.85
C SER A 16 -3.91 14.53 8.57
N LEU A 17 -4.70 13.57 8.08
CA LEU A 17 -5.52 13.75 6.88
C LEU A 17 -6.57 14.86 7.06
N LYS A 18 -7.16 15.00 8.25
CA LYS A 18 -8.07 16.10 8.58
C LYS A 18 -7.38 17.46 8.53
N GLU A 19 -6.09 17.56 8.87
CA GLU A 19 -5.33 18.82 8.75
C GLU A 19 -5.16 19.23 7.29
N HIS A 20 -4.94 18.25 6.41
CA HIS A 20 -4.87 18.48 4.96
C HIS A 20 -6.23 18.65 4.27
N LEU A 21 -7.32 18.20 4.91
CA LEU A 21 -8.71 18.31 4.44
C LEU A 21 -9.53 19.22 5.36
N SER A 22 -9.15 20.50 5.46
CA SER A 22 -9.76 21.48 6.36
C SER A 22 -11.28 21.66 6.20
N SER A 23 -11.84 21.28 5.05
CA SER A 23 -13.28 21.27 4.76
C SER A 23 -14.02 20.02 5.26
N CYS A 24 -13.34 19.09 5.94
CA CYS A 24 -13.90 17.87 6.50
C CYS A 24 -13.92 17.89 8.04
N ALA A 25 -14.93 17.26 8.65
CA ALA A 25 -14.95 17.01 10.08
C ALA A 25 -14.69 15.54 10.39
N LEU A 26 -14.09 15.25 11.56
CA LEU A 26 -13.93 13.87 12.03
C LEU A 26 -15.28 13.32 12.51
N GLY A 27 -15.66 12.18 11.96
CA GLY A 27 -16.78 11.36 12.41
C GLY A 27 -16.33 10.39 13.50
N ARG A 28 -17.23 10.08 14.43
CA ARG A 28 -17.01 9.09 15.49
C ARG A 28 -17.81 7.83 15.18
N ALA A 29 -17.12 6.70 15.12
CA ALA A 29 -17.72 5.38 15.01
C ALA A 29 -17.05 4.42 16.00
N THR A 30 -17.79 3.41 16.44
CA THR A 30 -17.22 2.26 17.13
C THR A 30 -17.19 1.11 16.14
N VAL A 31 -16.00 0.60 15.87
CA VAL A 31 -15.76 -0.63 15.11
C VAL A 31 -14.94 -1.55 16.00
N ARG A 32 -15.49 -2.71 16.35
CA ARG A 32 -14.84 -3.70 17.22
C ARG A 32 -15.37 -5.09 16.93
N HIS A 33 -14.83 -6.09 17.62
CA HIS A 33 -15.38 -7.44 17.61
C HIS A 33 -16.11 -7.76 18.92
N PHE A 34 -17.09 -8.65 18.85
CA PHE A 34 -17.62 -9.37 20.01
C PHE A 34 -16.62 -10.46 20.45
N PRO A 35 -16.78 -11.05 21.65
CA PRO A 35 -15.86 -12.08 22.15
C PRO A 35 -15.74 -13.34 21.26
N ASP A 36 -16.77 -13.63 20.46
CA ASP A 36 -16.81 -14.73 19.47
C ASP A 36 -16.24 -14.34 18.09
N GLY A 37 -15.84 -13.08 17.91
CA GLY A 37 -15.24 -12.58 16.68
C GLY A 37 -16.23 -11.93 15.70
N GLU A 38 -17.51 -11.80 16.02
CA GLU A 38 -18.46 -11.09 15.14
C GLU A 38 -18.18 -9.58 15.10
N SER A 39 -18.32 -8.96 13.92
CA SER A 39 -18.08 -7.53 13.74
C SER A 39 -19.23 -6.69 14.32
N PHE A 40 -18.90 -5.70 15.14
CA PHE A 40 -19.81 -4.68 15.65
C PHE A 40 -19.46 -3.32 15.04
N VAL A 41 -20.48 -2.62 14.53
CA VAL A 41 -20.36 -1.25 14.01
C VAL A 41 -21.45 -0.36 14.56
N GLN A 42 -21.08 0.83 15.03
CA GLN A 42 -22.00 1.88 15.44
C GLN A 42 -21.50 3.25 15.00
N LEU A 43 -22.29 4.00 14.24
CA LEU A 43 -22.01 5.40 13.90
C LEU A 43 -22.59 6.30 14.99
N HIS A 44 -21.75 7.16 15.57
CA HIS A 44 -22.16 8.11 16.61
C HIS A 44 -22.38 9.52 16.09
N THR A 45 -21.72 9.88 14.99
CA THR A 45 -21.91 11.16 14.31
C THR A 45 -23.05 11.04 13.30
N ASP A 46 -23.94 12.03 13.25
CA ASP A 46 -25.02 12.09 12.27
C ASP A 46 -24.46 12.24 10.84
N VAL A 47 -24.76 11.26 10.00
CA VAL A 47 -24.31 11.19 8.60
C VAL A 47 -25.35 11.66 7.60
N LYS A 48 -26.58 12.01 8.03
CA LYS A 48 -27.69 12.32 7.13
C LYS A 48 -27.36 13.48 6.18
N GLY A 49 -27.45 13.21 4.88
CA GLY A 49 -27.16 14.15 3.80
C GLY A 49 -25.68 14.56 3.69
N LYS A 50 -24.75 13.82 4.33
CA LYS A 50 -23.31 14.10 4.29
C LYS A 50 -22.59 13.12 3.37
N ASP A 51 -21.56 13.59 2.69
CA ASP A 51 -20.58 12.73 2.03
C ASP A 51 -19.66 12.13 3.12
N VAL A 52 -19.58 10.80 3.18
CA VAL A 52 -18.79 10.05 4.16
C VAL A 52 -17.50 9.56 3.48
N ILE A 53 -16.37 9.79 4.14
CA ILE A 53 -15.05 9.31 3.74
C ILE A 53 -14.61 8.31 4.81
N LEU A 54 -14.37 7.05 4.42
CA LEU A 54 -13.91 6.00 5.31
C LEU A 54 -12.45 5.67 5.05
N LEU A 55 -11.57 5.94 6.01
CA LEU A 55 -10.17 5.51 5.99
C LEU A 55 -10.05 4.09 6.58
N CYS A 56 -9.72 3.12 5.74
CA CYS A 56 -9.52 1.73 6.14
C CYS A 56 -8.48 1.08 5.22
N GLY A 57 -7.30 0.77 5.74
CA GLY A 57 -6.33 -0.04 4.97
C GLY A 57 -6.62 -1.54 5.09
N LEU A 58 -6.42 -2.24 3.98
CA LEU A 58 -6.83 -3.63 3.80
C LEU A 58 -5.63 -4.61 3.91
N ASP A 59 -4.73 -4.36 4.86
CA ASP A 59 -3.56 -5.19 5.20
C ASP A 59 -3.90 -6.52 5.87
N GLN A 60 -5.16 -6.67 6.29
CA GLN A 60 -5.80 -7.90 6.77
C GLN A 60 -7.27 -7.86 6.34
N PRO A 61 -7.54 -8.04 5.03
CA PRO A 61 -8.85 -7.70 4.47
C PRO A 61 -9.95 -8.60 5.04
N ASP A 62 -9.66 -9.85 5.35
CA ASP A 62 -10.64 -10.85 5.83
C ASP A 62 -11.25 -10.44 7.17
N THR A 63 -10.43 -9.92 8.09
CA THR A 63 -10.88 -9.47 9.41
C THR A 63 -11.57 -8.12 9.37
N LYS A 64 -11.51 -7.40 8.23
CA LYS A 64 -12.05 -6.05 8.06
C LYS A 64 -13.26 -6.00 7.13
N ALA A 65 -13.42 -6.97 6.23
CA ALA A 65 -14.43 -6.94 5.17
C ALA A 65 -15.86 -6.86 5.72
N MET A 66 -16.19 -7.67 6.75
CA MET A 66 -17.52 -7.65 7.36
C MET A 66 -17.83 -6.33 8.07
N ALA A 67 -16.88 -5.80 8.84
CA ALA A 67 -17.04 -4.49 9.47
C ALA A 67 -17.17 -3.36 8.44
N LEU A 68 -16.44 -3.42 7.32
CA LEU A 68 -16.54 -2.45 6.22
C LEU A 68 -17.92 -2.50 5.57
N LEU A 69 -18.40 -3.70 5.27
CA LEU A 69 -19.77 -3.94 4.80
C LEU A 69 -20.80 -3.32 5.75
N PHE A 70 -20.71 -3.62 7.05
CA PHE A 70 -21.67 -3.10 8.02
C PHE A 70 -21.60 -1.58 8.16
N PHE A 71 -20.39 -1.00 8.17
CA PHE A 71 -20.21 0.45 8.20
C PHE A 71 -20.89 1.12 7.01
N THR A 72 -20.58 0.67 5.80
CA THR A 72 -21.14 1.25 4.56
C THR A 72 -22.65 1.11 4.51
N LYS A 73 -23.19 -0.04 4.93
CA LYS A 73 -24.63 -0.28 4.97
C LYS A 73 -25.34 0.63 5.98
N VAL A 74 -24.85 0.69 7.22
CA VAL A 74 -25.41 1.55 8.27
C VAL A 74 -25.32 3.03 7.89
N ALA A 75 -24.22 3.47 7.30
CA ALA A 75 -24.10 4.86 6.82
C ALA A 75 -25.17 5.20 5.77
N LYS A 76 -25.39 4.31 4.79
CA LYS A 76 -26.42 4.48 3.75
C LYS A 76 -27.83 4.44 4.35
N GLU A 77 -28.12 3.54 5.29
CA GLU A 77 -29.41 3.46 5.99
C GLU A 77 -29.72 4.70 6.84
N LEU A 78 -28.70 5.31 7.45
CA LEU A 78 -28.81 6.58 8.18
C LEU A 78 -28.86 7.81 7.25
N GLY A 79 -28.86 7.60 5.93
CA GLY A 79 -29.07 8.64 4.93
C GLY A 79 -27.81 9.41 4.54
N ALA A 80 -26.61 8.81 4.66
CA ALA A 80 -25.41 9.36 4.03
C ALA A 80 -25.63 9.61 2.53
N LYS A 81 -25.14 10.73 2.02
CA LYS A 81 -25.25 11.10 0.60
C LYS A 81 -24.36 10.21 -0.27
N SER A 82 -23.15 9.91 0.22
CA SER A 82 -22.20 9.00 -0.40
C SER A 82 -21.29 8.40 0.67
N VAL A 83 -20.66 7.27 0.36
CA VAL A 83 -19.64 6.60 1.18
C VAL A 83 -18.46 6.23 0.30
N GLY A 84 -17.38 7.01 0.40
CA GLY A 84 -16.11 6.74 -0.27
C GLY A 84 -15.14 5.97 0.60
N LEU A 85 -14.32 5.12 -0.01
CA LEU A 85 -13.27 4.36 0.65
C LEU A 85 -11.90 4.93 0.33
N VAL A 86 -11.14 5.23 1.37
CA VAL A 86 -9.71 5.54 1.28
C VAL A 86 -8.97 4.36 1.87
N THR A 87 -8.32 3.58 1.01
CA THR A 87 -7.57 2.37 1.38
C THR A 87 -6.13 2.48 0.91
N PRO A 88 -5.22 3.06 1.73
CA PRO A 88 -3.83 3.27 1.33
C PRO A 88 -3.11 2.00 0.88
N TYR A 89 -3.51 0.82 1.38
CA TYR A 89 -3.13 -0.48 0.85
C TYR A 89 -4.37 -1.27 0.43
N LEU A 90 -4.46 -1.64 -0.85
CA LEU A 90 -5.55 -2.45 -1.39
C LEU A 90 -5.16 -3.93 -1.44
N GLY A 91 -5.79 -4.73 -0.57
CA GLY A 91 -5.62 -6.19 -0.53
C GLY A 91 -6.27 -6.90 -1.72
N TYR A 92 -6.12 -8.23 -1.77
CA TYR A 92 -6.74 -9.12 -2.78
C TYR A 92 -6.35 -8.92 -4.26
N MET A 93 -5.37 -8.07 -4.56
CA MET A 93 -4.94 -7.83 -5.95
C MET A 93 -3.97 -8.89 -6.52
N ARG A 94 -3.46 -9.82 -5.69
CA ARG A 94 -2.41 -10.79 -6.09
C ARG A 94 -2.90 -12.03 -6.84
N GLN A 95 -4.15 -12.45 -6.64
CA GLN A 95 -4.73 -13.59 -7.36
C GLN A 95 -5.62 -13.05 -8.49
N ASP A 96 -4.94 -12.58 -9.52
CA ASP A 96 -5.48 -11.88 -10.69
C ASP A 96 -5.70 -12.79 -11.91
N LYS A 97 -5.36 -14.08 -11.80
CA LYS A 97 -5.70 -15.12 -12.78
C LYS A 97 -5.87 -16.47 -12.10
N LYS A 98 -6.43 -17.43 -12.85
CA LYS A 98 -6.40 -18.84 -12.51
C LYS A 98 -5.10 -19.47 -13.03
N PHE A 99 -4.34 -20.08 -12.15
CA PHE A 99 -3.20 -20.93 -12.51
C PHE A 99 -3.64 -22.39 -12.64
N HIS A 100 -4.64 -22.79 -11.85
CA HIS A 100 -5.22 -24.13 -11.84
C HIS A 100 -6.73 -24.09 -12.07
N GLU A 101 -7.27 -25.20 -12.59
CA GLU A 101 -8.71 -25.36 -12.75
C GLU A 101 -9.42 -25.31 -11.38
N GLY A 102 -10.59 -24.68 -11.33
CA GLY A 102 -11.37 -24.51 -10.10
C GLY A 102 -10.96 -23.31 -9.22
N GLU A 103 -9.85 -22.63 -9.52
CA GLU A 103 -9.44 -21.45 -8.75
C GLU A 103 -10.38 -20.24 -8.95
N ALA A 104 -10.47 -19.42 -7.91
CA ALA A 104 -11.08 -18.10 -7.97
C ALA A 104 -10.10 -17.06 -8.53
N ILE A 105 -10.64 -15.99 -9.11
CA ILE A 105 -9.90 -14.74 -9.36
C ILE A 105 -10.34 -13.77 -8.28
N THR A 106 -9.69 -13.83 -7.10
CA THR A 106 -10.17 -13.08 -5.93
C THR A 106 -10.03 -11.58 -6.10
N SER A 107 -9.15 -11.09 -6.99
CA SER A 107 -9.13 -9.67 -7.37
C SER A 107 -10.49 -9.20 -7.89
N ASN A 108 -11.12 -9.99 -8.78
CA ASN A 108 -12.40 -9.62 -9.39
C ASN A 108 -13.55 -9.75 -8.39
N LEU A 109 -13.54 -10.82 -7.58
CA LEU A 109 -14.56 -11.04 -6.56
C LEU A 109 -14.53 -9.95 -5.50
N PHE A 110 -13.34 -9.57 -5.03
CA PHE A 110 -13.19 -8.55 -4.01
C PHE A 110 -13.45 -7.14 -4.56
N ALA A 111 -13.04 -6.85 -5.80
CA ALA A 111 -13.40 -5.61 -6.48
C ALA A 111 -14.92 -5.47 -6.65
N ALA A 112 -15.62 -6.54 -7.06
CA ALA A 112 -17.07 -6.56 -7.15
C ALA A 112 -17.73 -6.37 -5.77
N PHE A 113 -17.19 -7.00 -4.72
CA PHE A 113 -17.64 -6.79 -3.36
C PHE A 113 -17.51 -5.33 -2.92
N LEU A 114 -16.35 -4.69 -3.09
CA LEU A 114 -16.18 -3.29 -2.71
C LEU A 114 -17.07 -2.35 -3.56
N SER A 115 -17.14 -2.58 -4.86
CA SER A 115 -17.91 -1.75 -5.81
C SER A 115 -19.42 -1.74 -5.53
N GLN A 116 -19.95 -2.77 -4.86
CA GLN A 116 -21.36 -2.81 -4.43
C GLN A 116 -21.65 -1.98 -3.18
N HIS A 117 -20.62 -1.66 -2.38
CA HIS A 117 -20.80 -1.11 -1.04
C HIS A 117 -20.31 0.33 -0.90
N VAL A 118 -19.30 0.73 -1.67
CA VAL A 118 -18.75 2.10 -1.64
C VAL A 118 -18.98 2.79 -2.98
N ASP A 119 -19.04 4.12 -2.97
CA ASP A 119 -19.41 4.92 -4.15
C ASP A 119 -18.18 5.39 -4.94
N TRP A 120 -16.99 5.39 -4.31
CA TRP A 120 -15.70 5.65 -4.95
C TRP A 120 -14.55 5.12 -4.08
N LEU A 121 -13.36 4.95 -4.68
CA LEU A 121 -12.19 4.39 -4.00
C LEU A 121 -10.90 5.17 -4.29
N VAL A 122 -10.12 5.49 -3.26
CA VAL A 122 -8.74 6.02 -3.37
C VAL A 122 -7.76 5.00 -2.80
N THR A 123 -6.69 4.68 -3.54
CA THR A 123 -5.62 3.78 -3.08
C THR A 123 -4.25 4.22 -3.60
N ILE A 124 -3.19 3.60 -3.10
CA ILE A 124 -1.79 3.87 -3.49
C ILE A 124 -1.18 2.59 -4.03
N ASP A 125 -0.51 2.68 -5.19
CA ASP A 125 0.27 1.62 -5.83
C ASP A 125 -0.30 0.20 -5.64
N PRO A 126 -1.58 -0.06 -6.01
CA PRO A 126 -2.15 -1.38 -5.91
C PRO A 126 -1.36 -2.36 -6.78
N HIS A 127 -1.27 -3.62 -6.34
CA HIS A 127 -0.50 -4.66 -7.05
C HIS A 127 -1.19 -5.08 -8.36
N LEU A 128 -0.98 -4.28 -9.40
CA LEU A 128 -1.55 -4.44 -10.74
C LEU A 128 -0.57 -5.17 -11.65
N HIS A 129 -0.59 -6.51 -11.61
CA HIS A 129 0.30 -7.32 -12.43
C HIS A 129 -0.35 -7.66 -13.80
N ARG A 130 -1.54 -8.29 -13.83
CA ARG A 130 -2.28 -8.55 -15.10
C ARG A 130 -3.35 -7.53 -15.44
N HIS A 131 -3.95 -6.93 -14.44
CA HIS A 131 -4.86 -5.80 -14.63
C HIS A 131 -4.02 -4.57 -14.92
N LYS A 132 -4.33 -3.80 -15.97
CA LYS A 132 -3.56 -2.57 -16.26
C LYS A 132 -4.03 -1.38 -15.44
N THR A 133 -5.31 -1.39 -15.08
CA THR A 133 -5.98 -0.31 -14.38
C THR A 133 -7.02 -0.91 -13.41
N LEU A 134 -7.42 -0.17 -12.39
CA LEU A 134 -8.48 -0.65 -11.48
C LEU A 134 -9.85 -0.65 -12.17
N GLU A 135 -10.06 0.23 -13.15
CA GLU A 135 -11.29 0.37 -13.94
C GLU A 135 -11.65 -0.91 -14.72
N GLU A 136 -10.70 -1.82 -14.93
CA GLU A 136 -10.97 -3.14 -15.54
C GLU A 136 -11.83 -4.04 -14.64
N ILE A 137 -11.81 -3.84 -13.32
CA ILE A 137 -12.50 -4.71 -12.34
C ILE A 137 -13.36 -3.97 -11.32
N TYR A 138 -13.13 -2.67 -11.09
CA TYR A 138 -13.95 -1.82 -10.21
C TYR A 138 -14.99 -1.08 -11.04
N THR A 139 -16.27 -1.21 -10.68
CA THR A 139 -17.38 -0.54 -11.40
C THR A 139 -17.70 0.84 -10.83
N ILE A 140 -16.86 1.34 -9.94
CA ILE A 140 -16.97 2.63 -9.25
C ILE A 140 -15.79 3.51 -9.64
N PRO A 141 -15.91 4.85 -9.56
CA PRO A 141 -14.76 5.74 -9.76
C PRO A 141 -13.61 5.38 -8.82
N THR A 142 -12.42 5.19 -9.38
CA THR A 142 -11.20 4.94 -8.62
C THR A 142 -10.16 6.03 -8.83
N LYS A 143 -9.34 6.25 -7.81
CA LYS A 143 -8.12 7.07 -7.91
C LYS A 143 -6.95 6.25 -7.40
N VAL A 144 -6.08 5.86 -8.32
CA VAL A 144 -4.76 5.30 -7.99
C VAL A 144 -3.77 6.46 -7.82
N LEU A 145 -3.08 6.44 -6.69
CA LEU A 145 -2.00 7.36 -6.36
C LEU A 145 -0.67 6.61 -6.41
N HIS A 146 0.42 7.32 -6.68
CA HIS A 146 1.74 6.73 -6.84
C HIS A 146 2.73 7.35 -5.85
N ALA A 147 3.38 6.51 -5.04
CA ALA A 147 4.33 6.92 -4.02
C ALA A 147 5.75 7.18 -4.56
N ALA A 148 5.99 6.97 -5.86
CA ALA A 148 7.30 7.11 -6.48
C ALA A 148 7.92 8.50 -6.22
N ASP A 149 7.13 9.58 -6.29
CA ASP A 149 7.60 10.94 -6.00
C ASP A 149 8.05 11.09 -4.54
N THR A 150 7.22 10.63 -3.60
CA THR A 150 7.51 10.73 -2.15
C THR A 150 8.72 9.87 -1.77
N ILE A 151 8.84 8.68 -2.34
CA ILE A 151 10.00 7.79 -2.14
C ILE A 151 11.27 8.44 -2.71
N SER A 152 11.20 9.00 -3.92
CA SER A 152 12.34 9.65 -4.57
C SER A 152 12.83 10.86 -3.80
N ALA A 153 11.91 11.69 -3.29
CA ALA A 153 12.22 12.82 -2.44
C ALA A 153 12.94 12.37 -1.16
N TRP A 154 12.41 11.35 -0.49
CA TRP A 154 13.04 10.79 0.70
C TRP A 154 14.44 10.25 0.41
N ILE A 155 14.65 9.53 -0.70
CA ILE A 155 15.96 9.01 -1.08
C ILE A 155 16.97 10.16 -1.28
N LYS A 156 16.59 11.21 -2.02
CA LYS A 156 17.44 12.39 -2.26
C LYS A 156 17.89 13.07 -0.97
N GLU A 157 17.00 13.15 0.01
CA GLU A 157 17.27 13.82 1.28
C GLU A 157 18.07 12.96 2.26
N ASN A 158 17.97 11.63 2.17
CA ASN A 158 18.43 10.72 3.22
C ASN A 158 19.57 9.77 2.80
N VAL A 159 19.96 9.75 1.52
CA VAL A 159 20.92 8.79 0.99
C VAL A 159 21.95 9.51 0.11
N ASP A 160 23.23 9.37 0.47
CA ASP A 160 24.33 9.80 -0.37
C ASP A 160 24.66 8.75 -1.44
N LYS A 161 24.83 9.22 -2.69
CA LYS A 161 25.10 8.42 -3.90
C LYS A 161 24.21 7.17 -3.99
N PRO A 162 22.88 7.29 -4.02
CA PRO A 162 21.99 6.14 -4.08
C PRO A 162 22.20 5.35 -5.38
N LEU A 163 22.15 4.03 -5.28
CA LEU A 163 21.92 3.13 -6.41
C LEU A 163 20.60 2.42 -6.17
N ILE A 164 19.61 2.64 -7.04
CA ILE A 164 18.29 2.01 -6.90
C ILE A 164 18.36 0.58 -7.44
N ILE A 165 17.85 -0.38 -6.69
CA ILE A 165 17.85 -1.80 -7.06
C ILE A 165 16.43 -2.34 -7.02
N GLY A 166 15.93 -2.75 -8.18
CA GLY A 166 14.70 -3.53 -8.32
C GLY A 166 14.98 -5.01 -8.08
N PRO A 167 14.27 -5.68 -7.14
CA PRO A 167 14.54 -7.08 -6.82
C PRO A 167 13.98 -8.07 -7.87
N ASP A 168 13.09 -7.62 -8.75
CA ASP A 168 12.57 -8.40 -9.88
C ASP A 168 12.25 -7.54 -11.11
N GLU A 169 12.15 -8.18 -12.27
CA GLU A 169 11.85 -7.55 -13.56
C GLU A 169 10.46 -6.90 -13.59
N GLU A 170 9.51 -7.40 -12.79
CA GLU A 170 8.15 -6.87 -12.71
C GLU A 170 8.14 -5.45 -12.12
N SER A 171 9.12 -5.12 -11.28
CA SER A 171 9.31 -3.80 -10.69
C SER A 171 10.01 -2.78 -11.60
N GLU A 172 10.48 -3.15 -12.80
CA GLU A 172 11.38 -2.32 -13.63
C GLU A 172 10.84 -0.91 -13.91
N GLN A 173 9.59 -0.79 -14.36
CA GLN A 173 9.01 0.50 -14.72
C GLN A 173 8.97 1.46 -13.52
N TRP A 174 8.65 0.92 -12.35
CA TRP A 174 8.54 1.71 -11.12
C TRP A 174 9.92 2.03 -10.53
N VAL A 175 10.86 1.08 -10.55
CA VAL A 175 12.27 1.30 -10.18
C VAL A 175 12.91 2.38 -11.04
N PHE A 176 12.65 2.36 -12.35
CA PHE A 176 13.08 3.39 -13.28
C PHE A 176 12.51 4.76 -12.91
N ASP A 177 11.21 4.86 -12.64
CA ASP A 177 10.57 6.14 -12.26
C ASP A 177 11.19 6.71 -10.97
N VAL A 178 11.35 5.86 -9.94
CA VAL A 178 12.01 6.25 -8.68
C VAL A 178 13.44 6.71 -8.94
N ALA A 179 14.22 5.99 -9.75
CA ALA A 179 15.61 6.34 -10.04
C ALA A 179 15.76 7.65 -10.81
N GLN A 180 14.94 7.87 -11.84
CA GLN A 180 14.91 9.12 -12.60
C GLN A 180 14.59 10.30 -11.68
N LYS A 181 13.53 10.18 -10.88
CA LYS A 181 13.11 11.22 -9.95
C LYS A 181 14.07 11.42 -8.79
N ALA A 182 14.81 10.39 -8.38
CA ALA A 182 15.88 10.48 -7.39
C ALA A 182 17.21 11.00 -7.98
N ASN A 183 17.31 11.14 -9.31
CA ASN A 183 18.55 11.45 -10.03
C ASN A 183 19.67 10.45 -9.67
N ALA A 184 19.34 9.16 -9.74
CA ALA A 184 20.17 8.05 -9.31
C ALA A 184 20.30 6.99 -10.42
N PRO A 185 21.44 6.29 -10.52
CA PRO A 185 21.52 5.07 -11.33
C PRO A 185 20.61 3.97 -10.76
N PHE A 186 20.26 3.00 -11.61
CA PHE A 186 19.48 1.84 -11.19
C PHE A 186 19.98 0.52 -11.80
N ILE A 187 19.63 -0.57 -11.13
CA ILE A 187 19.79 -1.96 -11.60
C ILE A 187 18.46 -2.68 -11.35
N VAL A 188 18.03 -3.52 -12.28
CA VAL A 188 16.93 -4.46 -12.06
C VAL A 188 17.47 -5.87 -12.07
N LEU A 189 17.12 -6.63 -11.04
CA LEU A 189 17.50 -8.03 -10.90
C LEU A 189 16.45 -8.93 -11.52
N THR A 190 16.90 -10.12 -11.89
CA THR A 190 16.07 -11.13 -12.55
C THR A 190 15.76 -12.24 -11.57
N LYS A 191 14.50 -12.64 -11.49
CA LYS A 191 13.99 -13.58 -10.50
C LYS A 191 13.56 -14.88 -11.17
N LYS A 192 14.23 -15.98 -10.86
CA LYS A 192 13.83 -17.32 -11.31
C LYS A 192 13.05 -18.00 -10.19
N ARG A 193 11.81 -18.38 -10.47
CA ARG A 193 10.97 -19.15 -9.54
C ARG A 193 11.06 -20.63 -9.90
N HIS A 194 11.53 -21.45 -8.97
CA HIS A 194 11.54 -22.91 -9.08
C HIS A 194 10.32 -23.55 -8.36
N GLY A 195 9.52 -22.74 -7.65
CA GLY A 195 8.22 -23.07 -7.05
C GLY A 195 7.69 -21.92 -6.17
N ASP A 196 6.60 -22.11 -5.42
CA ASP A 196 6.01 -21.07 -4.56
C ASP A 196 6.94 -20.57 -3.44
N ARG A 197 7.90 -21.40 -3.04
CA ARG A 197 8.81 -21.14 -1.92
C ARG A 197 10.27 -21.05 -2.32
N ASP A 198 10.61 -21.43 -3.54
CA ASP A 198 11.98 -21.51 -4.05
C ASP A 198 12.18 -20.46 -5.15
N VAL A 199 12.97 -19.46 -4.81
CA VAL A 199 13.19 -18.24 -5.59
C VAL A 199 14.69 -18.00 -5.60
N GLU A 200 15.25 -17.78 -6.78
CA GLU A 200 16.63 -17.35 -6.97
C GLU A 200 16.64 -15.96 -7.63
N VAL A 201 17.41 -15.04 -7.07
CA VAL A 201 17.60 -13.67 -7.60
C VAL A 201 18.99 -13.55 -8.22
N SER A 202 19.11 -12.96 -9.41
CA SER A 202 20.42 -12.78 -10.03
C SER A 202 21.34 -11.85 -9.23
N VAL A 203 22.64 -12.08 -9.37
CA VAL A 203 23.67 -11.33 -8.64
C VAL A 203 23.80 -9.92 -9.24
N PRO A 204 23.72 -8.85 -8.44
CA PRO A 204 23.91 -7.49 -8.92
C PRO A 204 25.35 -7.27 -9.40
N LYS A 205 25.51 -6.68 -10.59
CA LYS A 205 26.82 -6.31 -11.14
C LYS A 205 27.29 -4.97 -10.57
N MET A 206 28.05 -5.03 -9.47
CA MET A 206 28.39 -3.86 -8.65
C MET A 206 29.69 -3.15 -9.04
N ASP A 207 30.40 -3.60 -10.08
CA ASP A 207 31.75 -3.09 -10.41
C ASP A 207 31.78 -1.58 -10.69
N SER A 208 30.74 -1.03 -11.31
CA SER A 208 30.61 0.41 -11.60
C SER A 208 30.03 1.23 -10.44
N TYR A 209 29.65 0.59 -9.34
CA TYR A 209 28.86 1.20 -8.28
C TYR A 209 29.44 1.01 -6.87
N LYS A 210 30.75 0.74 -6.75
CA LYS A 210 31.41 0.46 -5.46
C LYS A 210 31.23 1.56 -4.41
N ASP A 211 31.17 2.82 -4.85
CA ASP A 211 30.97 3.97 -3.96
C ASP A 211 29.51 4.32 -3.67
N HIS A 212 28.55 3.66 -4.34
CA HIS A 212 27.13 3.95 -4.19
C HIS A 212 26.54 3.21 -2.98
N THR A 213 25.51 3.81 -2.38
CA THR A 213 24.70 3.17 -1.34
C THR A 213 23.54 2.42 -1.99
N PRO A 214 23.47 1.09 -1.91
CA PRO A 214 22.37 0.36 -2.55
C PRO A 214 21.05 0.61 -1.82
N ILE A 215 19.99 0.84 -2.59
CA ILE A 215 18.62 1.07 -2.13
C ILE A 215 17.72 0.08 -2.84
N LEU A 216 17.25 -0.94 -2.13
CA LEU A 216 16.30 -1.89 -2.70
C LEU A 216 14.92 -1.28 -2.59
N VAL A 217 14.15 -1.30 -3.67
CA VAL A 217 12.83 -0.63 -3.73
C VAL A 217 11.83 -1.66 -4.26
N ASP A 218 10.71 -1.87 -3.56
CA ASP A 218 9.63 -2.80 -3.97
C ASP A 218 8.24 -2.28 -3.60
N ASP A 219 7.19 -2.69 -4.32
CA ASP A 219 5.82 -2.24 -4.06
C ASP A 219 5.35 -2.76 -2.68
N ILE A 220 5.57 -4.05 -2.42
CA ILE A 220 5.11 -4.73 -1.21
C ILE A 220 6.20 -5.60 -0.60
N ILE A 221 6.63 -5.23 0.61
CA ILE A 221 7.48 -6.10 1.42
C ILE A 221 6.59 -7.07 2.21
N SER A 222 6.33 -8.25 1.63
CA SER A 222 5.48 -9.28 2.25
C SER A 222 6.27 -10.25 3.13
N THR A 223 6.87 -11.29 2.56
CA THR A 223 7.72 -12.24 3.31
C THR A 223 9.18 -11.81 3.37
N ALA A 224 9.51 -10.73 2.66
CA ALA A 224 10.85 -10.17 2.50
C ALA A 224 11.93 -11.12 1.93
N ARG A 225 11.58 -12.31 1.45
CA ARG A 225 12.57 -13.30 0.99
C ARG A 225 13.46 -12.77 -0.13
N THR A 226 12.85 -12.17 -1.15
CA THR A 226 13.58 -11.60 -2.30
C THR A 226 14.51 -10.47 -1.87
N MET A 227 14.08 -9.63 -0.91
CA MET A 227 14.92 -8.59 -0.31
C MET A 227 16.09 -9.19 0.47
N ILE A 228 15.83 -10.16 1.35
CA ILE A 228 16.84 -10.83 2.18
C ILE A 228 17.92 -11.49 1.32
N GLU A 229 17.51 -12.18 0.26
CA GLU A 229 18.42 -12.83 -0.68
C GLU A 229 19.28 -11.79 -1.43
N THR A 230 18.66 -10.72 -1.92
CA THR A 230 19.36 -9.62 -2.59
C THR A 230 20.37 -8.95 -1.67
N VAL A 231 20.03 -8.73 -0.40
CA VAL A 231 20.96 -8.22 0.62
C VAL A 231 22.14 -9.16 0.79
N SER A 232 21.93 -10.47 0.86
CA SER A 232 23.04 -11.44 0.96
C SER A 232 23.96 -11.39 -0.27
N HIS A 233 23.43 -11.17 -1.48
CA HIS A 233 24.25 -10.97 -2.68
C HIS A 233 25.07 -9.68 -2.62
N LEU A 234 24.47 -8.59 -2.14
CA LEU A 234 25.12 -7.30 -1.97
C LEU A 234 26.23 -7.33 -0.89
N GLU A 235 26.02 -8.07 0.18
CA GLU A 235 27.04 -8.31 1.22
C GLU A 235 28.24 -9.07 0.66
N LYS A 236 28.00 -10.17 -0.08
CA LYS A 236 29.06 -10.97 -0.72
C LYS A 236 29.84 -10.16 -1.76
N ALA A 237 29.19 -9.20 -2.40
CA ALA A 237 29.82 -8.26 -3.33
C ALA A 237 30.60 -7.12 -2.63
N GLY A 238 30.61 -7.07 -1.28
CA GLY A 238 31.37 -6.08 -0.50
C GLY A 238 30.81 -4.66 -0.58
N THR A 239 29.51 -4.52 -0.81
CA THR A 239 28.85 -3.20 -0.94
C THR A 239 28.56 -2.57 0.43
N LYS A 240 28.19 -1.28 0.44
CA LYS A 240 27.66 -0.62 1.65
C LYS A 240 26.35 -1.30 2.09
N PRO A 241 26.06 -1.40 3.40
CA PRO A 241 24.79 -1.92 3.90
C PRO A 241 23.59 -1.23 3.23
N PRO A 242 22.69 -1.98 2.59
CA PRO A 242 21.63 -1.37 1.79
C PRO A 242 20.46 -0.87 2.65
N THR A 243 19.67 0.04 2.11
CA THR A 243 18.34 0.38 2.67
C THR A 243 17.26 -0.30 1.85
N CYS A 244 16.33 -0.99 2.51
CA CYS A 244 15.16 -1.56 1.84
C CYS A 244 13.96 -0.62 2.00
N ILE A 245 13.34 -0.23 0.89
CA ILE A 245 12.20 0.66 0.82
C ILE A 245 10.99 -0.09 0.25
N GLY A 246 9.86 -0.03 0.94
CA GLY A 246 8.60 -0.59 0.46
C GLY A 246 7.47 0.45 0.45
N VAL A 247 6.62 0.46 -0.58
CA VAL A 247 5.37 1.25 -0.49
C VAL A 247 4.49 0.67 0.60
N HIS A 248 4.34 -0.66 0.63
CA HIS A 248 3.48 -1.39 1.56
C HIS A 248 4.30 -2.37 2.41
N GLY A 249 4.42 -2.06 3.70
CA GLY A 249 5.07 -2.94 4.69
C GLY A 249 4.13 -4.00 5.24
N VAL A 250 3.83 -5.06 4.48
CA VAL A 250 2.94 -6.14 4.94
C VAL A 250 3.60 -7.03 6.01
N PHE A 251 4.91 -7.27 5.89
CA PHE A 251 5.76 -7.97 6.86
C PHE A 251 5.17 -9.27 7.46
N ALA A 252 4.66 -10.17 6.62
CA ALA A 252 4.09 -11.43 7.05
C ALA A 252 5.12 -12.34 7.75
N LYS A 253 4.69 -13.03 8.81
CA LYS A 253 5.46 -14.09 9.50
C LYS A 253 6.84 -13.64 10.03
N GLY A 254 6.92 -12.43 10.61
CA GLY A 254 8.15 -11.90 11.19
C GLY A 254 9.18 -11.43 10.15
N ALA A 255 8.72 -11.10 8.95
CA ALA A 255 9.59 -10.69 7.85
C ALA A 255 10.38 -9.41 8.17
N TYR A 256 9.81 -8.50 8.97
CA TYR A 256 10.50 -7.29 9.42
C TYR A 256 11.72 -7.64 10.30
N GLU A 257 11.53 -8.49 11.31
CA GLU A 257 12.60 -8.93 12.20
C GLU A 257 13.66 -9.74 11.44
N ASN A 258 13.24 -10.52 10.45
CA ASN A 258 14.18 -11.27 9.60
C ASN A 258 15.01 -10.34 8.71
N LEU A 259 14.42 -9.25 8.19
CA LEU A 259 15.16 -8.23 7.46
C LEU A 259 16.17 -7.51 8.34
N LEU A 260 15.81 -7.16 9.58
CA LEU A 260 16.73 -6.50 10.51
C LEU A 260 17.92 -7.38 10.93
N LYS A 261 17.83 -8.70 10.74
CA LYS A 261 18.91 -9.65 11.06
C LYS A 261 19.92 -9.84 9.92
N VAL A 262 19.61 -9.39 8.71
CA VAL A 262 20.59 -9.34 7.61
C VAL A 262 21.27 -7.97 7.62
N GLY A 263 22.45 -7.83 7.02
CA GLY A 263 23.30 -6.63 7.06
C GLY A 263 22.77 -5.45 6.24
N ILE A 264 21.50 -5.09 6.45
CA ILE A 264 20.88 -3.86 6.00
C ILE A 264 21.24 -2.69 6.91
N LYS A 265 21.16 -1.48 6.37
CA LYS A 265 21.24 -0.23 7.12
C LYS A 265 19.92 0.11 7.83
N LYS A 266 18.81 -0.01 7.11
CA LYS A 266 17.45 0.32 7.59
C LYS A 266 16.39 -0.29 6.68
N VAL A 267 15.21 -0.55 7.25
CA VAL A 267 13.96 -0.81 6.50
C VAL A 267 13.10 0.43 6.61
N VAL A 268 12.61 0.93 5.48
CA VAL A 268 11.78 2.12 5.40
C VAL A 268 10.53 1.80 4.60
N THR A 269 9.38 2.24 5.09
CA THR A 269 8.14 2.12 4.33
C THR A 269 7.36 3.42 4.30
N CYS A 270 6.44 3.51 3.35
CA CYS A 270 5.35 4.47 3.44
C CYS A 270 4.37 4.05 4.56
N ASN A 271 3.70 5.01 5.18
CA ASN A 271 2.60 4.78 6.13
C ASN A 271 1.27 4.37 5.47
N THR A 272 1.34 3.58 4.38
CA THR A 272 0.17 2.94 3.77
C THR A 272 -0.37 1.78 4.63
N ILE A 273 0.52 1.16 5.40
CA ILE A 273 0.24 0.21 6.47
C ILE A 273 1.00 0.70 7.70
N ILE A 274 0.29 0.87 8.81
CA ILE A 274 0.86 1.43 10.05
C ILE A 274 1.88 0.46 10.63
N HIS A 275 3.13 0.89 10.69
CA HIS A 275 4.24 0.06 11.13
C HIS A 275 5.42 0.91 11.64
N PRO A 276 6.25 0.44 12.59
CA PRO A 276 7.44 1.17 13.06
C PRO A 276 8.47 1.53 11.98
N SER A 277 8.44 0.87 10.81
CA SER A 277 9.31 1.20 9.68
C SER A 277 8.84 2.41 8.86
N ASN A 278 7.67 2.98 9.17
CA ASN A 278 7.14 4.10 8.41
C ASN A 278 8.04 5.33 8.58
N ALA A 279 8.64 5.81 7.49
CA ALA A 279 9.45 7.04 7.48
C ALA A 279 9.13 7.95 6.28
N ILE A 280 8.14 7.57 5.47
CA ILE A 280 7.69 8.28 4.28
C ILE A 280 6.19 8.52 4.43
N ASP A 281 5.78 9.79 4.49
CA ASP A 281 4.38 10.16 4.73
C ASP A 281 3.59 10.31 3.42
N ILE A 282 2.49 9.55 3.30
CA ILE A 282 1.56 9.53 2.16
C ILE A 282 0.35 10.42 2.38
N VAL A 283 0.13 10.97 3.58
CA VAL A 283 -1.08 11.74 3.87
C VAL A 283 -1.29 12.92 2.92
N PRO A 284 -0.26 13.74 2.58
CA PRO A 284 -0.44 14.83 1.63
C PRO A 284 -0.93 14.34 0.26
N LEU A 285 -0.39 13.20 -0.20
CA LEU A 285 -0.76 12.56 -1.47
C LEU A 285 -2.21 12.06 -1.44
N VAL A 286 -2.62 11.40 -0.35
CA VAL A 286 -4.01 10.93 -0.17
C VAL A 286 -5.00 12.09 -0.15
N ALA A 287 -4.66 13.20 0.51
CA ALA A 287 -5.52 14.38 0.54
C ALA A 287 -5.77 14.96 -0.86
N VAL A 288 -4.77 14.94 -1.75
CA VAL A 288 -4.94 15.33 -3.16
C VAL A 288 -5.91 14.38 -3.86
N GLY A 289 -5.70 13.06 -3.73
CA GLY A 289 -6.58 12.06 -4.36
C GLY A 289 -8.04 12.17 -3.93
N ILE A 290 -8.28 12.41 -2.64
CA ILE A 290 -9.64 12.62 -2.11
C ILE A 290 -10.29 13.87 -2.71
N ARG A 291 -9.56 14.99 -2.80
CA ARG A 291 -10.10 16.23 -3.39
C ARG A 291 -10.49 16.05 -4.85
N GLU A 292 -9.61 15.40 -5.63
CA GLU A 292 -9.87 15.15 -7.06
C GLU A 292 -11.09 14.25 -7.27
N LEU A 293 -11.25 13.21 -6.46
CA LEU A 293 -12.35 12.25 -6.64
C LEU A 293 -13.68 12.74 -6.06
N SER A 294 -13.66 13.46 -4.94
CA SER A 294 -14.86 14.03 -4.31
C SER A 294 -15.45 15.21 -5.08
N CYS A 295 -14.65 15.98 -5.81
CA CYS A 295 -15.16 17.05 -6.69
C CYS A 295 -15.82 16.53 -7.97
N CYS A 296 -15.46 15.33 -8.45
CA CYS A 296 -16.02 14.72 -9.66
C CYS A 296 -17.39 14.04 -9.45
N THR A 297 -17.85 13.92 -8.21
CA THR A 297 -19.10 13.23 -7.84
C THR A 297 -20.19 14.19 -7.32
N GLY A 298 -19.97 15.51 -7.42
CA GLY A 298 -20.84 16.58 -6.95
C GLY A 298 -21.69 17.24 -8.03
#